data_AF-A0A7K3RR80-F1
#
_entry.id   AF-A0A7K3RR80-F1
#
_cell.length_a   1.000
_cell.length_b   1.000
_cell.length_c   1.000
_cell.angle_alpha   90.00
_cell.angle_beta   90.00
_cell.angle_gamma   90.00
#
_symmetry.space_group_name_H-M   'P 1'
#
loop_
_entity.id
_entity.type
_entity.pdbx_description
1 polymer ?
#
loop_
_entity_poly.entity_id
_entity_poly.type
_entity_poly.pdbx_seq_one_letter_code
_entity_poly.pdbx_strand_id
1 'polypeptide(L)'
;TGGASAIRTAERLAEECGGQPAALALVGGLLAAHPMTSVADVAGQLHELPDPDEQQPVGARPLARAFRLVHDSLPQTAARILRLLALAPAGLADAHTASALAGCSVSAARATLDDFVKLGLLRT
;
A
#
# COMPACT_ATOMS: atom_id res chain seq x y z
N THR A 1 -24.46 20.47 -1.89
CA THR A 1 -23.64 20.49 -0.65
C THR A 1 -22.70 19.29 -0.52
N GLY A 2 -22.94 18.13 -1.15
CA GLY A 2 -22.05 16.96 -1.05
C GLY A 2 -20.65 17.10 -1.69
N GLY A 3 -20.51 17.80 -2.82
CA GLY A 3 -19.23 17.92 -3.53
C GLY A 3 -18.13 18.64 -2.74
N ALA A 4 -18.47 19.71 -2.01
CA ALA A 4 -17.49 20.46 -1.22
C ALA A 4 -16.96 19.67 -0.01
N SER A 5 -17.75 18.72 0.52
CA SER A 5 -17.29 17.84 1.60
C SER A 5 -16.31 16.80 1.09
N ALA A 6 -16.57 16.21 -0.08
CA ALA A 6 -15.70 15.21 -0.68
C ALA A 6 -14.32 15.78 -1.03
N ILE A 7 -14.25 17.02 -1.55
CA ILE A 7 -12.99 17.71 -1.84
C ILE A 7 -12.16 17.90 -0.56
N ARG A 8 -12.77 18.40 0.53
CA ARG A 8 -12.08 18.55 1.82
C ARG A 8 -11.55 17.24 2.38
N THR A 9 -12.29 16.15 2.22
CA THR A 9 -11.83 14.83 2.65
C THR A 9 -10.63 14.35 1.83
N ALA A 10 -10.62 14.60 0.51
CA ALA A 10 -9.49 14.28 -0.34
C ALA A 10 -8.26 15.14 -0.02
N GLU A 11 -8.43 16.42 0.28
CA GLU A 11 -7.36 17.32 0.73
C GLU A 11 -6.74 16.81 2.04
N ARG A 12 -7.56 16.49 3.04
CA ARG A 12 -7.09 15.90 4.30
C ARG A 12 -6.31 14.61 4.08
N LEU A 13 -6.78 13.74 3.18
CA LEU A 13 -6.06 12.50 2.86
C LEU A 13 -4.69 12.79 2.24
N ALA A 14 -4.60 13.80 1.36
CA ALA A 14 -3.34 14.21 0.75
C ALA A 14 -2.36 14.82 1.77
N GLU A 15 -2.87 15.56 2.75
CA GLU A 15 -2.11 16.07 3.89
C GLU A 15 -1.54 14.93 4.74
N GLU A 16 -2.34 13.92 5.07
CA GLU A 16 -1.89 12.73 5.80
C GLU A 16 -0.82 11.94 5.03
N CYS A 17 -0.89 11.96 3.70
CA CYS A 17 0.13 11.41 2.80
C CYS A 17 1.37 12.33 2.65
N GLY A 18 1.39 13.50 3.28
CA GLY A 18 2.47 14.49 3.16
C GLY A 18 2.71 15.00 1.75
N GLY A 19 1.68 14.94 0.87
CA GLY A 19 1.81 15.27 -0.55
C GLY A 19 2.72 14.32 -1.35
N GLN A 20 3.08 13.16 -0.80
CA GLN A 20 4.06 12.26 -1.42
C GLN A 20 3.39 11.39 -2.51
N PRO A 21 3.90 11.41 -3.76
CA PRO A 21 3.31 10.62 -4.84
C PRO A 21 3.24 9.12 -4.55
N ALA A 22 4.24 8.56 -3.87
CA ALA A 22 4.26 7.15 -3.50
C ALA A 22 3.20 6.82 -2.44
N ALA A 23 3.01 7.67 -1.42
CA ALA A 23 1.99 7.46 -0.40
C ALA A 23 0.58 7.58 -1.01
N LEU A 24 0.37 8.59 -1.87
CA LEU A 24 -0.88 8.78 -2.60
C LEU A 24 -1.20 7.61 -3.53
N ALA A 25 -0.20 7.02 -4.20
CA ALA A 25 -0.39 5.85 -5.06
C ALA A 25 -0.83 4.62 -4.25
N LEU A 26 -0.23 4.39 -3.08
CA LEU A 26 -0.61 3.29 -2.18
C LEU A 26 -2.05 3.43 -1.70
N VAL A 27 -2.40 4.60 -1.19
CA VAL A 27 -3.74 4.87 -0.65
C VAL A 27 -4.80 4.88 -1.76
N GLY A 28 -4.48 5.45 -2.92
CA GLY A 28 -5.35 5.42 -4.09
C GLY A 28 -5.60 3.99 -4.59
N GLY A 29 -4.56 3.15 -4.63
CA GLY A 29 -4.68 1.72 -4.96
C GLY A 29 -5.56 0.97 -3.96
N LEU A 30 -5.41 1.26 -2.66
CA LEU A 30 -6.25 0.67 -1.61
C LEU A 30 -7.73 1.03 -1.78
N LEU A 31 -8.03 2.31 -2.02
CA LEU A 31 -9.38 2.79 -2.28
C LEU A 31 -9.98 2.17 -3.55
N ALA A 32 -9.20 2.06 -4.62
CA ALA A 32 -9.64 1.43 -5.87
C ALA A 32 -9.94 -0.07 -5.70
N ALA A 33 -9.19 -0.77 -4.84
CA ALA A 33 -9.43 -2.17 -4.52
C ALA A 33 -10.63 -2.40 -3.58
N HIS A 34 -11.03 -1.37 -2.80
CA HIS A 34 -12.10 -1.45 -1.80
C HIS A 34 -13.15 -0.35 -2.02
N PRO A 35 -14.01 -0.45 -3.05
CA PRO A 35 -14.94 0.62 -3.43
C PRO A 35 -16.00 0.96 -2.37
N MET A 36 -16.18 0.10 -1.36
CA MET A 36 -17.10 0.33 -0.25
C MET A 36 -16.47 1.13 0.90
N THR A 37 -15.14 1.27 0.91
CA THR A 37 -14.44 2.05 1.94
C THR A 37 -14.46 3.52 1.56
N SER A 38 -14.88 4.40 2.47
CA SER A 38 -14.90 5.82 2.19
C SER A 38 -13.50 6.46 2.31
N VAL A 39 -13.27 7.54 1.57
CA VAL A 39 -12.04 8.35 1.68
C VAL A 39 -11.85 8.87 3.11
N ALA A 40 -12.95 9.16 3.82
CA ALA A 40 -12.91 9.65 5.20
C ALA A 40 -12.42 8.56 6.17
N ASP A 41 -12.87 7.32 6.00
CA ASP A 41 -12.46 6.20 6.84
C ASP A 41 -10.96 5.93 6.67
N VAL A 42 -10.47 5.93 5.43
CA VAL A 42 -9.04 5.73 5.14
C VAL A 42 -8.19 6.88 5.68
N ALA A 43 -8.64 8.13 5.55
CA ALA A 43 -7.95 9.27 6.15
C ALA A 43 -7.91 9.17 7.69
N GLY A 44 -9.00 8.71 8.32
CA GLY A 44 -9.07 8.45 9.75
C GLY A 44 -8.09 7.35 10.18
N GLN A 45 -8.09 6.22 9.50
CA GLN A 45 -7.16 5.11 9.78
C GLN A 45 -5.70 5.55 9.63
N LEU A 46 -5.37 6.32 8.59
CA LEU A 46 -4.01 6.82 8.38
C LEU A 46 -3.55 7.79 9.47
N HIS A 47 -4.47 8.60 9.98
CA HIS A 47 -4.24 9.53 11.10
C HIS A 47 -4.05 8.81 12.44
N GLU A 48 -4.81 7.73 12.68
CA GLU A 48 -4.72 6.93 13.91
C GLU A 48 -3.48 6.03 13.95
N LEU A 49 -2.87 5.74 12.79
CA LEU A 49 -1.65 4.96 12.74
C LEU A 49 -0.49 5.72 13.41
N PRO A 50 0.22 5.08 14.37
CA PRO A 50 1.34 5.72 15.02
C PRO A 50 2.45 5.99 14.01
N ASP A 51 3.19 7.08 14.26
CA ASP A 51 4.39 7.36 13.50
C ASP A 51 5.29 6.11 13.50
N PRO A 52 5.79 5.70 12.33
CA PRO A 52 6.78 4.66 12.25
C PRO A 52 8.03 5.13 13.00
N ASP A 53 8.73 4.15 13.58
CA ASP A 53 9.99 4.26 14.33
C ASP A 53 10.56 5.69 14.42
N GLU A 54 10.70 6.22 15.63
CA GLU A 54 11.21 7.59 15.86
C GLU A 54 12.56 7.86 15.18
N GLN A 55 13.33 6.80 14.90
CA GLN A 55 14.60 6.83 14.17
C GLN A 55 14.44 7.12 12.66
N GLN A 56 13.23 6.95 12.11
CA GLN A 56 12.93 7.23 10.71
C GLN A 56 12.85 8.74 10.46
N PRO A 57 13.46 9.25 9.37
CA PRO A 57 13.34 10.65 9.00
C PRO A 57 11.87 11.09 8.93
N VAL A 58 11.55 12.27 9.47
CA VAL A 58 10.17 12.81 9.49
C VAL A 58 9.54 12.78 8.10
N GLY A 59 10.32 13.10 7.07
CA GLY A 59 9.86 13.06 5.68
C GLY A 59 9.48 11.67 5.17
N ALA A 60 9.97 10.57 5.73
CA ALA A 60 9.61 9.21 5.29
C ALA A 60 8.39 8.64 6.02
N ARG A 61 7.95 9.28 7.11
CA ARG A 61 6.87 8.78 7.98
C ARG A 61 5.51 8.66 7.26
N PRO A 62 5.05 9.63 6.44
CA PRO A 62 3.78 9.51 5.74
C PRO A 62 3.73 8.29 4.81
N LEU A 63 4.78 8.08 4.01
CA LEU A 63 4.90 6.89 3.15
C LEU A 63 4.90 5.60 3.96
N ALA A 64 5.64 5.54 5.07
CA ALA A 64 5.70 4.34 5.90
C ALA A 64 4.36 4.04 6.62
N ARG A 65 3.58 5.06 7.03
CA ARG A 65 2.20 4.85 7.52
C ARG A 65 1.28 4.34 6.41
N ALA A 66 1.33 4.95 5.22
CA ALA A 66 0.53 4.50 4.07
C ALA A 66 0.88 3.06 3.68
N PHE A 67 2.17 2.70 3.66
CA PHE A 67 2.61 1.34 3.42
C PHE A 67 2.09 0.37 4.47
N ARG A 68 2.14 0.72 5.76
CA ARG A 68 1.60 -0.12 6.85
C ARG A 68 0.10 -0.34 6.68
N LEU A 69 -0.65 0.72 6.39
CA LEU A 69 -2.09 0.62 6.15
C LEU A 69 -2.42 -0.36 5.01
N VAL A 70 -1.72 -0.24 3.87
CA VAL A 70 -1.92 -1.15 2.73
C VAL A 70 -1.48 -2.56 3.09
N HIS A 71 -0.32 -2.73 3.72
CA HIS A 71 0.21 -4.03 4.13
C HIS A 71 -0.76 -4.78 5.07
N ASP A 72 -1.36 -4.07 6.03
CA ASP A 72 -2.27 -4.66 7.02
C ASP A 72 -3.63 -5.04 6.40
N SER A 73 -3.99 -4.46 5.24
CA SER A 73 -5.17 -4.85 4.47
C SER A 73 -4.98 -6.12 3.63
N LEU A 74 -3.73 -6.56 3.43
CA LEU A 74 -3.44 -7.70 2.56
C LEU A 74 -3.90 -9.02 3.16
N PRO A 75 -4.39 -9.97 2.34
CA PRO A 75 -4.50 -11.37 2.76
C PRO A 75 -3.14 -11.88 3.27
N GLN A 76 -3.16 -12.72 4.31
CA GLN A 76 -1.94 -13.19 4.99
C GLN A 76 -0.88 -13.77 4.03
N THR A 77 -1.33 -14.52 3.01
CA THR A 77 -0.44 -15.08 1.98
C THR A 77 0.25 -13.99 1.17
N ALA A 78 -0.48 -12.96 0.75
CA ALA A 78 0.07 -11.83 -0.01
C ALA A 78 1.06 -11.04 0.86
N ALA A 79 0.72 -10.69 2.10
CA ALA A 79 1.65 -10.04 3.03
C ALA A 79 2.95 -10.84 3.26
N ARG A 80 2.87 -12.18 3.30
CA ARG A 80 4.05 -13.04 3.35
C ARG A 80 4.89 -12.94 2.08
N ILE A 81 4.27 -12.99 0.90
CA ILE A 81 4.98 -12.89 -0.38
C ILE A 81 5.70 -11.55 -0.49
N LEU A 82 5.05 -10.43 -0.16
CA LEU A 82 5.67 -9.11 -0.20
C LEU A 82 6.93 -9.02 0.68
N ARG A 83 6.88 -9.57 1.90
CA ARG A 83 8.04 -9.64 2.80
C ARG A 83 9.17 -10.50 2.24
N LEU A 84 8.85 -11.61 1.58
CA LEU A 84 9.86 -12.47 0.95
C LEU A 84 10.51 -11.80 -0.27
N LEU A 85 9.74 -11.04 -1.06
CA LEU A 85 10.26 -10.27 -2.19
C LEU A 85 11.26 -9.19 -1.74
N ALA A 86 11.08 -8.60 -0.56
CA ALA A 86 12.05 -7.67 0.01
C ALA A 86 13.42 -8.33 0.32
N LEU A 87 13.46 -9.67 0.39
CA LEU A 87 14.69 -10.46 0.58
C LEU A 87 15.25 -10.99 -0.74
N ALA A 88 14.57 -10.79 -1.86
CA ALA A 88 14.98 -11.33 -3.15
C ALA A 88 16.28 -10.65 -3.64
N PRO A 89 17.27 -11.44 -4.10
CA PRO A 89 18.48 -10.88 -4.69
C PRO A 89 18.14 -9.94 -5.85
N ALA A 90 18.85 -8.82 -5.93
CA ALA A 90 18.66 -7.76 -6.94
C ALA A 90 17.26 -7.10 -6.95
N GLY A 91 16.40 -7.35 -5.94
CA GLY A 91 15.08 -6.74 -5.85
C GLY A 91 14.12 -7.17 -6.97
N LEU A 92 14.36 -8.32 -7.60
CA LEU A 92 13.54 -8.82 -8.69
C LEU A 92 12.22 -9.39 -8.15
N ALA A 93 11.11 -8.80 -8.58
CA ALA A 93 9.75 -9.23 -8.25
C ALA A 93 9.08 -9.91 -9.44
N ASP A 94 9.76 -10.89 -10.06
CA ASP A 94 9.18 -11.69 -11.13
C ASP A 94 8.36 -12.87 -10.60
N ALA A 95 7.49 -13.44 -11.45
CA ALA A 95 6.57 -14.50 -11.06
C ALA A 95 7.27 -15.82 -10.68
N HIS A 96 8.44 -16.12 -11.24
CA HIS A 96 9.19 -17.34 -10.90
C HIS A 96 9.87 -17.19 -9.54
N THR A 97 10.51 -16.05 -9.29
CA THR A 97 11.11 -15.70 -8.00
C THR A 97 10.04 -15.69 -6.91
N ALA A 98 8.90 -15.03 -7.14
CA ALA A 98 7.78 -15.02 -6.21
C ALA A 98 7.22 -16.43 -5.96
N SER A 99 7.06 -17.25 -7.00
CA SER A 99 6.58 -18.64 -6.88
C SER A 99 7.52 -19.51 -6.05
N ALA A 100 8.84 -19.42 -6.31
CA ALA A 100 9.86 -20.16 -5.58
C ALA A 100 9.90 -19.77 -4.09
N LEU A 101 9.80 -18.48 -3.79
CA LEU A 101 9.78 -17.98 -2.41
C LEU A 101 8.48 -18.34 -1.69
N ALA A 102 7.34 -18.24 -2.38
CA ALA A 102 6.03 -18.45 -1.78
C ALA A 102 5.66 -19.93 -1.62
N GLY A 103 6.24 -20.83 -2.42
CA GLY A 103 5.83 -22.23 -2.51
C GLY A 103 4.47 -22.42 -3.17
N CYS A 104 4.12 -21.57 -4.15
CA CYS A 104 2.86 -21.63 -4.90
C CYS A 104 3.11 -21.75 -6.41
N SER A 105 2.06 -21.90 -7.23
CA SER A 105 2.21 -21.93 -8.69
C SER A 105 2.65 -20.57 -9.24
N VAL A 106 3.35 -20.56 -10.38
CA VAL A 106 3.72 -19.32 -11.11
C VAL A 106 2.50 -18.49 -11.49
N SER A 107 1.37 -19.13 -11.81
CA SER A 107 0.12 -18.43 -12.10
C SER A 107 -0.44 -17.68 -10.90
N ALA A 108 -0.44 -18.30 -9.71
CA ALA A 108 -0.90 -17.67 -8.48
C ALA A 108 0.06 -16.54 -8.04
N ALA A 109 1.37 -16.75 -8.20
CA ALA A 109 2.37 -15.72 -7.95
C ALA A 109 2.17 -14.51 -8.85
N ARG A 110 1.95 -14.71 -10.15
CA ARG A 110 1.66 -13.62 -11.11
C ARG A 110 0.41 -12.84 -10.72
N ALA A 111 -0.69 -13.52 -10.42
CA ALA A 111 -1.91 -12.84 -9.97
C ALA A 111 -1.67 -11.98 -8.72
N THR A 112 -0.89 -12.49 -7.77
CA THR A 112 -0.51 -11.74 -6.55
C THR A 112 0.32 -10.50 -6.88
N LEU A 113 1.29 -10.61 -7.81
CA LEU A 113 2.11 -9.48 -8.25
C LEU A 113 1.28 -8.42 -8.98
N ASP A 114 0.34 -8.84 -9.82
CA ASP A 114 -0.58 -7.93 -10.51
C ASP A 114 -1.44 -7.15 -9.50
N ASP A 115 -1.89 -7.81 -8.42
CA ASP A 115 -2.62 -7.14 -7.34
C ASP A 115 -1.73 -6.16 -6.55
N PHE A 116 -0.45 -6.47 -6.34
CA PHE A 116 0.50 -5.51 -5.78
C PHE A 116 0.71 -4.29 -6.67
N VAL A 117 0.73 -4.45 -8.00
CA VAL A 117 0.80 -3.32 -8.93
C VAL A 117 -0.45 -2.43 -8.80
N LYS A 118 -1.65 -3.03 -8.72
CA LYS A 118 -2.91 -2.28 -8.52
C LYS A 118 -2.91 -1.50 -7.20
N LEU A 119 -2.31 -2.06 -6.16
CA LEU A 119 -2.15 -1.42 -4.85
C LEU A 119 -1.00 -0.41 -4.80
N GLY A 120 -0.21 -0.27 -5.86
CA GLY A 120 0.95 0.63 -5.90
C GLY A 120 2.18 0.12 -5.12
N LEU A 121 2.16 -1.14 -4.68
CA LEU A 121 3.26 -1.78 -3.95
C LEU A 121 4.42 -2.20 -4.88
N LEU A 122 4.14 -2.41 -6.16
CA LEU A 122 5.12 -2.70 -7.20
C LEU A 122 4.96 -1.75 -8.39
N ARG A 123 6.05 -1.60 -9.16
CA ARG A 123 6.08 -0.80 -10.39
C ARG A 123 6.40 -1.73 -11.56
N THR A 124 5.73 -1.51 -12.68
CA THR A 124 5.96 -2.17 -13.97
C THR A 124 7.08 -1.50 -14.74
#